data_AF-A0A962H944-F1
#
_entry.id   AF-A0A962H944-F1
#
_cell.length_a   1.000
_cell.length_b   1.000
_cell.length_c   1.000
_cell.angle_alpha   90.00
_cell.angle_beta   90.00
_cell.angle_gamma   90.00
#
_symmetry.space_group_name_H-M   'P 1'
#
loop_
_entity.id
_entity.type
_entity.pdbx_description
1 polymer ?
#
loop_
_entity_poly.entity_id
_entity_poly.type
_entity_poly.pdbx_seq_one_letter_code
_entity_poly.pdbx_strand_id
1 'polypeptide(L)'
;MRTLLPLLASAALALVALLQASPAAAQLYALSYDRSTGSTTLAAINPADGSLTDLGTGAVACCEVAMSANAFDPFAQVLYAFGPSSSDPSISVLYRFDALSGAGALVGSLSLPGRIVGAAFEQSTQRLLALRQVSATQLDVVAVDTATATAAVVNPGAA
;
A
#
# COMPACT_ATOMS: atom_id res chain seq x y z
N MET A 1 -10.13 -21.96 -55.52
CA MET A 1 -9.24 -21.10 -54.70
C MET A 1 -9.99 -19.97 -53.95
N ARG A 2 -11.19 -20.21 -53.39
CA ARG A 2 -12.01 -19.16 -52.73
C ARG A 2 -12.39 -19.44 -51.27
N THR A 3 -11.86 -20.51 -50.66
CA THR A 3 -12.27 -21.00 -49.33
C THR A 3 -11.20 -20.89 -48.23
N LEU A 4 -10.00 -20.37 -48.53
CA LEU A 4 -8.90 -20.30 -47.55
C LEU A 4 -8.89 -19.02 -46.68
N LEU A 5 -9.57 -17.96 -47.11
CA LEU A 5 -9.60 -16.67 -46.39
C LEU A 5 -10.32 -16.69 -45.01
N PRO A 6 -11.47 -17.38 -44.80
CA PRO A 6 -12.18 -17.31 -43.52
C PRO A 6 -11.50 -18.12 -42.40
N LEU A 7 -10.66 -19.11 -42.74
CA LEU A 7 -9.93 -19.92 -41.76
C LEU A 7 -8.78 -19.16 -41.09
N LEU A 8 -8.10 -18.29 -41.84
CA LEU A 8 -7.00 -17.46 -41.31
C LEU A 8 -7.50 -16.37 -40.35
N ALA A 9 -8.69 -15.80 -40.62
CA ALA A 9 -9.29 -14.79 -39.74
C ALA A 9 -9.69 -15.37 -38.37
N SER A 10 -10.24 -16.60 -38.34
CA SER A 10 -10.65 -17.27 -37.10
C SER A 10 -9.46 -17.66 -36.21
N ALA A 11 -8.34 -18.10 -36.82
CA ALA A 11 -7.14 -18.45 -36.07
C ALA A 11 -6.47 -17.22 -35.42
N ALA A 12 -6.46 -16.08 -36.10
CA ALA A 12 -5.93 -14.82 -35.56
C ALA A 12 -6.75 -14.31 -34.37
N LEU A 13 -8.09 -14.43 -34.43
CA LEU A 13 -8.98 -13.99 -33.34
C LEU A 13 -8.84 -14.86 -32.08
N ALA A 14 -8.67 -16.18 -32.25
CA ALA A 14 -8.44 -17.11 -31.14
C ALA A 14 -7.10 -16.85 -30.45
N LEU A 15 -6.05 -16.51 -31.20
CA LEU A 15 -4.74 -16.16 -30.64
C LEU A 15 -4.82 -14.84 -29.84
N VAL A 16 -5.52 -13.83 -30.36
CA VAL A 16 -5.74 -12.55 -29.64
C VAL A 16 -6.54 -12.76 -28.35
N ALA A 17 -7.56 -13.63 -28.35
CA ALA A 17 -8.32 -13.97 -27.15
C ALA A 17 -7.48 -14.69 -26.08
N LEU A 18 -6.55 -15.56 -26.51
CA LEU A 18 -5.64 -16.27 -25.60
C LEU A 18 -4.56 -15.35 -25.00
N LEU A 19 -4.13 -14.30 -25.71
CA LEU A 19 -3.20 -13.30 -25.17
C LEU A 19 -3.86 -12.35 -24.15
N GLN A 20 -5.18 -12.12 -24.23
CA GLN A 20 -5.89 -11.22 -23.31
C GLN A 20 -6.35 -11.89 -22.01
N ALA A 21 -6.37 -13.22 -21.96
CA ALA A 21 -6.78 -13.99 -20.78
C ALA A 21 -5.59 -14.35 -19.88
N SER A 22 -4.66 -13.42 -19.65
CA SER A 22 -3.76 -13.59 -18.51
C SER A 22 -4.65 -13.51 -17.26
N PRO A 23 -4.75 -14.59 -16.45
CA PRO A 23 -5.48 -14.48 -15.19
C PRO A 23 -4.85 -13.31 -14.44
N ALA A 24 -5.67 -12.36 -13.99
CA ALA A 24 -5.18 -11.29 -13.15
C ALA A 24 -4.53 -11.94 -11.92
N ALA A 25 -3.20 -11.99 -11.90
CA ALA A 25 -2.45 -12.50 -10.79
C ALA A 25 -2.51 -11.42 -9.70
N ALA A 26 -3.51 -11.53 -8.83
CA ALA A 26 -3.60 -10.70 -7.64
C ALA A 26 -2.75 -11.34 -6.54
N GLN A 27 -1.85 -10.56 -5.96
CA GLN A 27 -1.12 -10.94 -4.75
C GLN A 27 -1.76 -10.26 -3.56
N LEU A 28 -2.04 -11.04 -2.51
CA LEU A 28 -2.46 -10.52 -1.23
C LEU A 28 -1.25 -10.37 -0.32
N TYR A 29 -1.17 -9.23 0.36
CA TYR A 29 -0.11 -8.91 1.31
C TYR A 29 -0.72 -8.63 2.69
N ALA A 30 0.03 -8.98 3.73
CA ALA A 30 -0.26 -8.65 5.12
C ALA A 30 0.94 -7.93 5.74
N LEU A 31 0.67 -7.10 6.73
CA LEU A 31 1.69 -6.68 7.68
C LEU A 31 1.53 -7.54 8.94
N SER A 32 2.56 -8.29 9.28
CA SER A 32 2.61 -9.15 10.46
C SER A 32 3.38 -8.44 11.57
N TYR A 33 2.89 -8.51 12.81
CA TYR A 33 3.58 -7.95 13.97
C TYR A 33 3.94 -9.06 14.95
N ASP A 34 5.23 -9.26 15.19
CA ASP A 34 5.74 -10.17 16.20
C ASP A 34 5.96 -9.43 17.52
N ARG A 35 5.14 -9.74 18.53
CA ARG A 35 5.21 -9.15 19.86
C ARG A 35 6.48 -9.52 20.63
N SER A 36 7.10 -10.65 20.30
CA SER A 36 8.30 -11.12 21.01
C SER A 36 9.54 -10.33 20.60
N THR A 37 9.61 -9.94 19.33
CA THR A 37 10.71 -9.14 18.77
C THR A 37 10.36 -7.65 18.64
N GLY A 38 9.07 -7.29 18.74
CA GLY A 38 8.58 -5.92 18.53
C GLY A 38 8.71 -5.46 17.08
N SER A 39 8.66 -6.40 16.13
CA SER A 39 8.95 -6.16 14.72
C SER A 39 7.73 -6.32 13.83
N THR A 40 7.57 -5.42 12.87
CA THR A 40 6.61 -5.58 11.77
C THR A 40 7.31 -6.01 10.48
N THR A 41 6.81 -7.08 9.85
CA THR A 41 7.25 -7.60 8.55
C THR A 41 6.13 -7.53 7.52
N LEU A 42 6.49 -7.48 6.24
CA LEU A 42 5.54 -7.71 5.15
C LEU A 42 5.49 -9.22 4.86
N ALA A 43 4.30 -9.77 4.70
CA ALA A 43 4.08 -11.18 4.36
C ALA A 43 3.17 -11.30 3.14
N ALA A 44 3.39 -12.35 2.34
CA ALA A 44 2.46 -12.80 1.33
C ALA A 44 1.39 -13.69 1.97
N ILE A 45 0.13 -13.49 1.59
CA ILE A 45 -0.98 -14.36 1.97
C ILE A 45 -1.21 -15.37 0.84
N ASN A 46 -1.22 -16.66 1.15
CA ASN A 46 -1.70 -17.68 0.24
C ASN A 46 -3.22 -17.62 0.15
N PRO A 47 -3.82 -17.30 -1.01
CA PRO A 47 -5.27 -17.15 -1.12
C PRO A 47 -6.03 -18.49 -0.98
N ALA A 48 -5.36 -19.63 -1.10
CA ALA A 48 -6.00 -20.94 -1.02
C ALA A 48 -6.30 -21.38 0.43
N ASP A 49 -5.42 -21.04 1.38
CA ASP A 49 -5.51 -21.48 2.78
C ASP A 49 -5.31 -20.37 3.83
N GLY A 50 -5.01 -19.15 3.39
CA GLY A 50 -4.77 -18.00 4.27
C GLY A 50 -3.43 -18.04 5.01
N SER A 51 -2.53 -18.98 4.70
CA SER A 51 -1.20 -19.03 5.33
C SER A 51 -0.35 -17.80 4.97
N LEU A 52 0.45 -17.36 5.94
CA LEU A 52 1.37 -16.23 5.79
C LEU A 52 2.78 -16.74 5.52
N THR A 53 3.44 -16.14 4.55
CA THR A 53 4.88 -16.31 4.29
C THR A 53 5.55 -14.96 4.35
N ASP A 54 6.45 -14.74 5.29
CA ASP A 54 7.21 -13.50 5.38
C ASP A 54 7.98 -13.24 4.08
N LEU A 55 7.94 -11.99 3.62
CA LEU A 55 8.71 -11.51 2.49
C LEU A 55 10.04 -10.97 3.03
N GLY A 56 11.11 -11.70 2.74
CA GLY A 56 12.46 -11.34 3.16
C GLY A 56 12.63 -11.21 4.68
N THR A 57 13.68 -10.50 5.09
CA THR A 57 14.01 -10.22 6.51
C THR A 57 13.73 -8.76 6.87
N GLY A 58 13.03 -8.03 5.99
CA GLY A 58 12.77 -6.61 6.13
C GLY A 58 11.80 -6.35 7.28
N ALA A 59 12.34 -5.80 8.35
CA ALA A 59 11.64 -5.62 9.60
C ALA A 59 11.74 -4.16 10.03
N VAL A 60 10.60 -3.58 10.42
CA VAL A 60 10.59 -2.30 11.11
C VAL A 60 10.41 -2.58 12.60
N ALA A 61 11.45 -2.27 13.37
CA ALA A 61 11.44 -2.40 14.83
C ALA A 61 10.72 -1.19 15.46
N CYS A 62 9.43 -1.07 15.22
CA CYS A 62 8.62 -0.03 15.84
C CYS A 62 7.16 -0.46 15.97
N CYS A 63 6.53 0.09 17.00
CA CYS A 63 5.19 -0.19 17.46
C CYS A 63 4.09 0.09 16.43
N GLU A 64 3.07 -0.77 16.45
CA GLU A 64 1.73 -0.51 15.88
C GLU A 64 1.71 -0.02 14.43
N VAL A 65 2.70 -0.42 13.63
CA VAL A 65 2.75 -0.11 12.19
C VAL A 65 1.50 -0.68 11.53
N ALA A 66 0.82 0.16 10.75
CA ALA A 66 -0.43 -0.15 10.05
C ALA A 66 -1.63 -0.49 10.95
N MET A 67 -1.62 -0.12 12.24
CA MET A 67 -2.84 -0.20 13.05
C MET A 67 -3.95 0.77 12.63
N SER A 68 -3.65 1.69 11.71
CA SER A 68 -4.58 2.73 11.28
C SER A 68 -4.90 2.68 9.80
N ALA A 69 -3.87 2.84 8.96
CA ALA A 69 -4.04 3.05 7.54
C ALA A 69 -2.83 2.55 6.75
N ASN A 70 -3.12 2.09 5.54
CA ASN A 70 -2.12 1.65 4.59
C ASN A 70 -2.61 1.92 3.17
N ALA A 71 -1.68 2.10 2.24
CA ALA A 71 -1.97 2.32 0.83
C ALA A 71 -0.88 1.66 -0.01
N PHE A 72 -1.29 0.99 -1.08
CA PHE A 72 -0.37 0.33 -2.00
C PHE A 72 -0.13 1.20 -3.24
N ASP A 73 1.14 1.45 -3.55
CA ASP A 73 1.58 2.05 -4.80
C ASP A 73 1.90 0.94 -5.81
N PRO A 74 1.05 0.74 -6.83
CA PRO A 74 1.25 -0.33 -7.81
C PRO A 74 2.36 -0.04 -8.81
N PHE A 75 2.83 1.21 -8.93
CA PHE A 75 3.89 1.58 -9.87
C PHE A 75 5.27 1.30 -9.27
N ALA A 76 5.46 1.65 -8.00
CA ALA A 76 6.70 1.39 -7.27
C ALA A 76 6.74 0.00 -6.61
N GLN A 77 5.60 -0.71 -6.54
CA GLN A 77 5.45 -1.95 -5.76
C GLN A 77 5.79 -1.73 -4.29
N VAL A 78 5.22 -0.68 -3.69
CA VAL A 78 5.48 -0.29 -2.30
C VAL A 78 4.18 -0.25 -1.51
N LEU A 79 4.17 -0.87 -0.34
CA LEU A 79 3.13 -0.68 0.66
C LEU A 79 3.55 0.44 1.62
N TYR A 80 2.79 1.53 1.61
CA TYR A 80 2.91 2.59 2.60
C TYR A 80 2.02 2.26 3.81
N ALA A 81 2.57 2.44 5.00
CA ALA A 81 1.88 2.17 6.26
C ALA A 81 2.09 3.32 7.24
N PHE A 82 1.05 3.65 7.99
CA PHE A 82 1.09 4.68 9.02
C PHE A 82 1.09 4.05 10.41
N GLY A 83 1.81 4.68 11.33
CA GLY A 83 1.84 4.29 12.73
C GLY A 83 2.16 5.49 13.63
N PRO A 84 2.03 5.36 14.95
CA PRO A 84 2.44 6.40 15.88
C PRO A 84 3.98 6.55 15.90
N SER A 85 4.47 7.78 16.12
CA SER A 85 5.88 7.97 16.47
C SER A 85 6.18 7.37 17.84
N SER A 86 7.32 6.70 17.97
CA SER A 86 7.80 6.19 19.26
C SER A 86 8.19 7.31 20.24
N SER A 87 8.56 8.49 19.71
CA SER A 87 8.90 9.67 20.51
C SER A 87 7.67 10.50 20.94
N ASP A 88 6.61 10.46 20.14
CA ASP A 88 5.37 11.20 20.38
C ASP A 88 4.17 10.49 19.70
N PRO A 89 3.35 9.73 20.45
CA PRO A 89 2.25 8.96 19.87
C PRO A 89 1.09 9.83 19.36
N SER A 90 1.14 11.15 19.55
CA SER A 90 0.19 12.10 18.93
C SER A 90 0.56 12.48 17.49
N ILE A 91 1.77 12.12 17.06
CA ILE A 91 2.28 12.35 15.71
C ILE A 91 2.32 11.03 14.95
N SER A 92 1.84 11.05 13.71
CA SER A 92 1.94 9.90 12.81
C SER A 92 3.27 9.91 12.05
N VAL A 93 3.82 8.73 11.80
CA VAL A 93 5.00 8.49 10.96
C VAL A 93 4.62 7.62 9.76
N LEU A 94 5.40 7.74 8.69
CA LEU A 94 5.26 6.96 7.46
C LEU A 94 6.33 5.88 7.39
N TYR A 95 5.90 4.65 7.16
CA TYR A 95 6.74 3.51 6.82
C TYR A 95 6.50 3.12 5.36
N ARG A 96 7.51 2.52 4.75
CA ARG A 96 7.42 1.89 3.44
C ARG A 96 7.90 0.44 3.51
N PHE A 97 7.24 -0.43 2.77
CA PHE A 97 7.63 -1.82 2.59
C PHE A 97 7.71 -2.12 1.10
N ASP A 98 8.87 -2.56 0.63
CA ASP A 98 9.04 -3.04 -0.73
C ASP A 98 8.30 -4.38 -0.91
N ALA A 99 7.37 -4.46 -1.85
CA ALA A 99 6.49 -5.61 -1.99
C ALA A 99 7.13 -6.84 -2.66
N LEU A 100 8.34 -6.68 -3.20
CA LEU A 100 9.08 -7.75 -3.87
C LEU A 100 10.07 -8.42 -2.91
N SER A 101 10.81 -7.62 -2.15
CA SER A 101 11.83 -8.06 -1.19
C SER A 101 11.33 -8.12 0.25
N GLY A 102 10.22 -7.45 0.55
CA GLY A 102 9.71 -7.22 1.90
C GLY A 102 10.53 -6.24 2.74
N ALA A 103 11.52 -5.56 2.17
CA ALA A 103 12.35 -4.59 2.88
C ALA A 103 11.50 -3.44 3.45
N GLY A 104 11.44 -3.33 4.79
CA GLY A 104 10.75 -2.28 5.52
C GLY A 104 11.70 -1.15 5.95
N ALA A 105 11.22 0.10 5.90
CA ALA A 105 11.95 1.26 6.40
C ALA A 105 11.02 2.36 6.91
N LEU A 106 11.47 3.09 7.94
CA LEU A 106 10.89 4.38 8.32
C LEU A 106 11.26 5.42 7.26
N VAL A 107 10.26 6.12 6.72
CA VAL A 107 10.47 7.26 5.83
C VAL A 107 10.67 8.53 6.65
N GLY A 108 9.78 8.79 7.61
CA GLY A 108 9.87 9.97 8.47
C GLY A 108 8.56 10.31 9.18
N SER A 109 8.53 11.49 9.80
CA SER A 109 7.38 12.03 10.53
C SER A 109 6.55 12.96 9.66
N LEU A 110 5.23 12.88 9.79
CA LEU A 110 4.29 13.77 9.10
C LEU A 110 4.38 15.22 9.57
N SER A 111 5.04 15.48 10.71
CA SER A 111 5.23 16.82 11.30
C SER A 111 3.92 17.58 11.51
N LEU A 112 2.82 16.83 11.65
CA LEU A 112 1.46 17.32 11.84
C LEU A 112 0.84 16.54 13.00
N PRO A 113 0.16 17.22 13.94
CA PRO A 113 -0.55 16.52 15.02
C PRO A 113 -1.77 15.79 14.45
N GLY A 114 -2.18 14.74 15.16
CA GLY A 114 -3.33 13.91 14.80
C GLY A 114 -2.95 12.53 14.30
N ARG A 115 -3.96 11.69 14.18
CA ARG A 115 -3.79 10.29 13.76
C ARG A 115 -4.21 10.13 12.32
N ILE A 116 -3.42 9.46 11.51
CA ILE A 116 -3.94 8.94 10.24
C ILE A 116 -4.92 7.82 10.56
N VAL A 117 -6.08 7.79 9.90
CA VAL A 117 -7.15 6.81 10.11
C VAL A 117 -7.62 6.16 8.79
N GLY A 118 -7.11 6.64 7.66
CA GLY A 118 -7.32 6.05 6.34
C GLY A 118 -6.25 6.54 5.37
N ALA A 119 -5.95 5.77 4.33
CA ALA A 119 -4.99 6.15 3.31
C ALA A 119 -5.37 5.54 1.96
N ALA A 120 -4.99 6.22 0.88
CA ALA A 120 -5.17 5.76 -0.48
C ALA A 120 -4.04 6.30 -1.36
N PHE A 121 -3.65 5.53 -2.37
CA PHE A 121 -2.73 5.97 -3.40
C PHE A 121 -3.54 6.41 -4.64
N GLU A 122 -3.49 7.70 -4.97
CA GLU A 122 -4.17 8.26 -6.14
C GLU A 122 -3.36 7.95 -7.41
N GLN A 123 -3.86 7.05 -8.25
CA GLN A 123 -3.11 6.55 -9.40
C GLN A 123 -2.95 7.58 -10.53
N SER A 124 -3.89 8.53 -10.67
CA SER A 124 -3.87 9.53 -11.74
C SER A 124 -2.76 10.56 -11.57
N THR A 125 -2.46 10.93 -10.32
CA THR A 125 -1.44 11.93 -9.96
C THR A 125 -0.23 11.32 -9.25
N GLN A 126 -0.28 10.02 -8.96
CA GLN A 126 0.72 9.26 -8.19
C GLN A 126 1.02 9.88 -6.81
N ARG A 127 -0.05 10.20 -6.07
CA ARG A 127 0.06 10.83 -4.75
C ARG A 127 -0.45 9.92 -3.65
N LEU A 128 0.24 9.91 -2.52
CA LEU A 128 -0.28 9.32 -1.29
C LEU A 128 -1.19 10.33 -0.58
N LEU A 129 -2.47 9.97 -0.45
CA LEU A 129 -3.45 10.73 0.31
C LEU A 129 -3.76 10.00 1.61
N ALA A 130 -3.99 10.76 2.67
CA ALA A 130 -4.34 10.23 3.97
C ALA A 130 -5.48 11.03 4.61
N LEU A 131 -6.39 10.31 5.25
CA LEU A 131 -7.43 10.85 6.11
C LEU A 131 -6.85 10.98 7.50
N ARG A 132 -6.78 12.20 8.02
CA ARG A 132 -6.22 12.50 9.34
C ARG A 132 -7.33 12.95 10.28
N GLN A 133 -7.34 12.35 11.45
CA GLN A 133 -8.17 12.74 12.59
C GLN A 133 -7.39 13.74 13.45
N VAL A 134 -7.81 14.99 13.38
CA VAL A 134 -7.23 16.11 14.14
C VAL A 134 -7.82 16.13 15.56
N SER A 135 -9.11 15.81 15.69
CA SER A 135 -9.83 15.68 16.95
C SER A 135 -10.90 14.60 16.86
N ALA A 136 -11.65 14.34 17.94
CA ALA A 136 -12.73 13.35 17.92
C ALA A 136 -13.81 13.62 16.86
N THR A 137 -14.01 14.89 16.48
CA THR A 137 -15.05 15.31 15.53
C THR A 137 -14.49 15.90 14.24
N GLN A 138 -13.18 16.15 14.16
CA GLN A 138 -12.57 16.82 13.03
C GLN A 138 -11.65 15.87 12.25
N LEU A 139 -12.00 15.69 10.97
CA LEU A 139 -11.20 14.98 9.98
C LEU A 139 -10.73 15.96 8.91
N ASP A 140 -9.53 15.76 8.38
CA ASP A 140 -9.08 16.41 7.15
C ASP A 140 -8.35 15.43 6.23
N VAL A 141 -8.19 15.85 4.98
CA VAL A 141 -7.39 15.10 4.01
C VAL A 141 -6.05 15.79 3.85
N VAL A 142 -4.98 15.02 3.95
CA VAL A 142 -3.61 15.46 3.70
C VAL A 142 -3.03 14.72 2.50
N ALA A 143 -2.19 15.40 1.72
CA ALA A 143 -1.28 14.76 0.80
C ALA A 143 0.07 14.55 1.49
N VAL A 144 0.65 13.37 1.32
CA VAL A 144 1.91 12.96 1.95
C VAL A 144 2.98 12.79 0.89
N ASP A 145 4.12 13.44 1.06
CA ASP A 145 5.31 13.21 0.26
C ASP A 145 5.96 11.88 0.68
N THR A 146 6.08 10.94 -0.24
CA THR A 146 6.57 9.57 0.05
C THR A 146 8.09 9.48 0.17
N ALA A 147 8.83 10.52 -0.19
CA ALA A 147 10.28 10.58 -0.04
C ALA A 147 10.69 11.19 1.31
N THR A 148 9.96 12.20 1.78
CA THR A 148 10.29 12.96 3.01
C THR A 148 9.34 12.71 4.17
N ALA A 149 8.22 12.03 3.94
CA ALA A 149 7.10 11.89 4.86
C ALA A 149 6.43 13.22 5.26
N THR A 150 6.73 14.36 4.63
CA THR A 150 6.05 15.62 4.96
C THR A 150 4.61 15.61 4.45
N ALA A 151 3.67 16.14 5.24
CA ALA A 151 2.26 16.20 4.88
C ALA A 151 1.75 17.64 4.72
N ALA A 152 0.85 17.85 3.76
CA ALA A 152 0.17 19.13 3.53
C ALA A 152 -1.35 18.92 3.48
N VAL A 153 -2.11 19.78 4.17
CA VAL A 153 -3.58 19.73 4.16
C VAL A 153 -4.09 20.11 2.77
N VAL A 154 -4.88 19.22 2.16
CA VAL A 154 -5.51 19.45 0.84
C VAL A 154 -7.00 19.75 0.97
N ASN A 155 -7.64 19.29 2.05
CA ASN A 155 -9.02 19.61 2.36
C ASN A 155 -9.18 19.67 3.90
N PRO A 156 -9.16 20.87 4.51
CA PRO A 156 -9.47 21.02 5.92
C PRO A 156 -10.96 20.71 6.07
N GLY A 157 -11.31 19.54 6.59
CA GLY A 157 -12.72 19.18 6.76
C GLY A 157 -13.46 20.19 7.63
N ALA A 158 -14.79 20.19 7.53
CA ALA A 158 -15.62 21.05 8.36
C ALA A 158 -15.40 20.73 9.84
N ALA A 159 -15.19 21.79 10.64
CA ALA A 159 -15.08 21.72 12.09
C ALA A 159 -16.44 21.55 12.76
#